data_AF-A0A5C1AJH1-F1
#
_entry.id   AF-A0A5C1AJH1-F1
#
_cell.length_a   1.000
_cell.length_b   1.000
_cell.length_c   1.000
_cell.angle_alpha   90.00
_cell.angle_beta   90.00
_cell.angle_gamma   90.00
#
_symmetry.space_group_name_H-M   'P 1'
#
loop_
_entity.id
_entity.type
_entity.pdbx_description
1 polymer ?
#
loop_
_entity_poly.entity_id
_entity_poly.type
_entity_poly.pdbx_seq_one_letter_code
_entity_poly.pdbx_strand_id
1 'polypeptide(L)'
;MPSDKVLRGNATPVADVWTYTVTDAGSGKAHGVAAGSGKVIALTLGSGETTASAAAKLQGLLAASPAGEFYEYSWAANGAVVTGTAKVAGVPGVFTGAFTALAATLTNSTPAKGPNFFNDPKNYTGGTLPVDGDRIVLDENSPDALYGLTWLRDGPVVPAKIETENFTGSIGLPPVRGASNTFSTAQGATYPEYRERFLQLAAGVAEVNVGRGESDTVPALVNLDLDGDDVTLSVYGGTVNVQGTTGHPRLAVSQGLVTVAGDVGSTGGFLDVLIGDEGDSGTDAKVVFGDGATVPLVHNQSGESESSATVTSLEMGLSATSHRQTDGNCTATQFGGLIDFRSDGTLTVTATGIGTTVDFSRDPRPKGLASSSSFRAGAKFLDPANTRTSGSGATYDQTSLPLSKLGASVPVVKP
;
A
#
# COMPACT_ATOMS: atom_id res chain seq x y z
N MET A 1 18.28 -27.93 2.56
CA MET A 1 18.67 -26.99 1.48
C MET A 1 17.45 -26.15 1.18
N PRO A 2 17.60 -24.83 1.00
CA PRO A 2 16.57 -23.97 0.44
C PRO A 2 15.90 -24.62 -0.77
N SER A 3 14.57 -24.64 -0.79
CA SER A 3 13.79 -25.12 -1.92
C SER A 3 12.86 -24.05 -2.43
N ASP A 4 12.49 -24.14 -3.70
CA ASP A 4 11.48 -23.28 -4.29
C ASP A 4 10.08 -23.76 -3.91
N LYS A 5 9.32 -22.86 -3.31
CA LYS A 5 7.92 -23.04 -2.93
C LYS A 5 7.06 -22.16 -3.80
N VAL A 6 6.49 -22.74 -4.84
CA VAL A 6 5.66 -22.01 -5.80
C VAL A 6 4.21 -22.06 -5.36
N LEU A 7 3.54 -20.90 -5.33
CA LEU A 7 2.11 -20.81 -5.04
C LEU A 7 1.30 -21.27 -6.27
N ARG A 8 0.48 -22.30 -6.11
CA ARG A 8 -0.30 -22.98 -7.17
C ARG A 8 -1.80 -22.90 -6.99
N GLY A 9 -2.30 -22.51 -5.81
CA GLY A 9 -3.74 -22.36 -5.59
C GLY A 9 -4.54 -23.67 -5.57
N ASN A 10 -3.92 -24.81 -5.26
CA ASN A 10 -4.60 -26.11 -5.32
C ASN A 10 -5.58 -26.35 -4.15
N ALA A 11 -5.67 -25.47 -3.15
CA ALA A 11 -6.61 -25.63 -2.05
C ALA A 11 -8.05 -25.49 -2.53
N THR A 12 -8.92 -26.43 -2.15
CA THR A 12 -10.35 -26.36 -2.46
C THR A 12 -11.00 -25.19 -1.72
N PRO A 13 -11.76 -24.31 -2.41
CA PRO A 13 -12.52 -23.26 -1.75
C PRO A 13 -13.50 -23.82 -0.71
N VAL A 14 -13.46 -23.28 0.50
CA VAL A 14 -14.40 -23.57 1.60
C VAL A 14 -15.12 -22.28 1.95
N ALA A 15 -16.45 -22.33 2.03
CA ALA A 15 -17.24 -21.18 2.44
C ALA A 15 -17.03 -20.86 3.93
N ASP A 16 -16.90 -19.58 4.24
CA ASP A 16 -16.85 -19.10 5.61
C ASP A 16 -18.23 -19.27 6.27
N VAL A 17 -18.29 -19.87 7.45
CA VAL A 17 -19.55 -20.09 8.18
C VAL A 17 -19.43 -19.54 9.59
N TRP A 18 -20.36 -18.64 9.93
CA TRP A 18 -20.51 -18.08 11.26
C TRP A 18 -21.79 -18.58 11.91
N THR A 19 -21.68 -18.94 13.19
CA THR A 19 -22.79 -19.45 13.98
C THR A 19 -23.01 -18.55 15.18
N TYR A 20 -24.19 -17.94 15.24
CA TYR A 20 -24.66 -17.15 16.38
C TYR A 20 -25.72 -17.96 17.13
N THR A 21 -25.54 -18.18 18.42
CA THR A 21 -26.51 -18.93 19.25
C THR A 21 -27.07 -18.05 20.34
N VAL A 22 -28.39 -17.85 20.36
CA VAL A 22 -29.08 -17.15 21.44
C VAL A 22 -29.13 -18.05 22.67
N THR A 23 -28.60 -17.57 23.80
CA THR A 23 -28.56 -18.32 25.07
C THR A 23 -29.53 -17.76 26.11
N ASP A 24 -29.84 -16.46 26.06
CA ASP A 24 -30.82 -15.80 26.93
C ASP A 24 -31.65 -14.82 26.10
N ALA A 25 -32.98 -14.92 26.21
CA ALA A 25 -33.95 -14.07 25.50
C ALA A 25 -34.71 -13.12 26.43
N GLY A 26 -34.13 -12.79 27.59
CA GLY A 26 -34.71 -11.86 28.55
C GLY A 26 -35.04 -10.49 27.93
N SER A 27 -36.13 -9.89 28.39
CA SER A 27 -36.53 -8.54 27.97
C SER A 27 -35.42 -7.53 28.23
N GLY A 28 -35.19 -6.62 27.27
CA GLY A 28 -34.17 -5.59 27.35
C GLY A 28 -32.74 -6.06 27.03
N LYS A 29 -32.53 -7.36 26.76
CA LYS A 29 -31.23 -7.87 26.31
C LYS A 29 -30.94 -7.41 24.88
N ALA A 30 -29.71 -6.99 24.65
CA ALA A 30 -29.22 -6.64 23.33
C ALA A 30 -28.64 -7.89 22.65
N HIS A 31 -28.99 -8.08 21.38
CA HIS A 31 -28.47 -9.10 20.48
C HIS A 31 -27.94 -8.42 19.22
N GLY A 32 -26.84 -8.91 18.67
CA GLY A 32 -26.28 -8.29 17.48
C GLY A 32 -24.97 -8.90 17.02
N VAL A 33 -24.60 -8.53 15.80
CA VAL A 33 -23.35 -8.90 15.14
C VAL A 33 -22.71 -7.63 14.62
N ALA A 34 -21.43 -7.44 14.91
CA ALA A 34 -20.61 -6.39 14.35
C ALA A 34 -19.69 -6.97 13.26
N ALA A 35 -19.58 -6.29 12.12
CA ALA A 35 -18.57 -6.60 11.10
C ALA A 35 -17.20 -6.03 11.51
N GLY A 36 -16.13 -6.53 10.90
CA GLY A 36 -14.76 -6.02 11.13
C GLY A 36 -14.61 -4.52 10.86
N SER A 37 -15.45 -3.95 9.99
CA SER A 37 -15.51 -2.50 9.73
C SER A 37 -16.12 -1.68 10.89
N GLY A 38 -16.62 -2.35 11.94
CA GLY A 38 -17.30 -1.72 13.08
C GLY A 38 -18.79 -1.48 12.89
N LYS A 39 -19.37 -1.75 11.71
CA LYS A 39 -20.81 -1.67 11.49
C LYS A 39 -21.54 -2.74 12.30
N VAL A 40 -22.62 -2.35 12.98
CA VAL A 40 -23.38 -3.24 13.88
C VAL A 40 -24.82 -3.39 13.40
N ILE A 41 -25.29 -4.64 13.34
CA ILE A 41 -26.72 -4.97 13.26
C ILE A 41 -27.14 -5.46 14.63
N ALA A 42 -28.05 -4.73 15.28
CA ALA A 42 -28.48 -5.00 16.65
C ALA A 42 -30.01 -5.00 16.80
N LEU A 43 -30.46 -5.72 17.83
CA LEU A 43 -31.83 -5.91 18.25
C LEU A 43 -31.87 -5.84 19.77
N THR A 44 -32.83 -5.11 20.32
CA THR A 44 -33.19 -5.18 21.74
C THR A 44 -34.48 -5.97 21.89
N LEU A 45 -34.49 -7.00 22.74
CA LEU A 45 -35.65 -7.86 22.90
C LEU A 45 -36.76 -7.22 23.75
N GLY A 46 -38.01 -7.45 23.36
CA GLY A 46 -39.18 -7.13 24.16
C GLY A 46 -39.52 -8.21 25.17
N SER A 47 -40.66 -8.08 25.83
CA SER A 47 -41.19 -9.13 26.71
C SER A 47 -41.78 -10.29 25.91
N GLY A 48 -41.72 -11.51 26.47
CA GLY A 48 -42.31 -12.71 25.87
C GLY A 48 -41.51 -13.34 24.74
N GLU A 49 -40.28 -12.86 24.48
CA GLU A 49 -39.39 -13.48 23.50
C GLU A 49 -38.88 -14.84 23.98
N THR A 50 -38.70 -15.74 23.02
CA THR A 50 -37.97 -17.00 23.19
C THR A 50 -36.62 -16.89 22.50
N THR A 51 -35.69 -17.79 22.81
CA THR A 51 -34.40 -17.83 22.09
C THR A 51 -34.57 -18.02 20.59
N ALA A 52 -35.59 -18.77 20.16
CA ALA A 52 -35.91 -18.96 18.75
C ALA A 52 -36.51 -17.72 18.09
N SER A 53 -37.42 -17.00 18.77
CA SER A 53 -37.99 -15.77 18.21
C SER A 53 -36.96 -14.64 18.14
N ALA A 54 -36.06 -14.56 19.13
CA ALA A 54 -34.91 -13.66 19.11
C ALA A 54 -33.97 -13.95 17.93
N ALA A 55 -33.61 -15.22 17.70
CA ALA A 55 -32.77 -15.64 16.58
C ALA A 55 -33.41 -15.30 15.23
N ALA A 56 -34.70 -15.60 15.06
CA ALA A 56 -35.43 -15.28 13.83
C ALA A 56 -35.47 -13.76 13.54
N LYS A 57 -35.68 -12.93 14.57
CA LYS A 57 -35.66 -11.46 14.42
C LYS A 57 -34.28 -10.95 14.03
N LEU A 58 -33.23 -11.42 14.70
CA LEU A 58 -31.86 -11.03 14.36
C LEU A 58 -31.49 -11.48 12.94
N GLN A 59 -31.85 -12.71 12.54
CA GLN A 59 -31.64 -13.19 11.18
C GLN A 59 -32.33 -12.30 10.14
N GLY A 60 -33.59 -11.89 10.39
CA GLY A 60 -34.31 -11.00 9.49
C GLY A 60 -33.60 -9.66 9.29
N LEU A 61 -33.05 -9.07 10.36
CA LEU A 61 -32.27 -7.83 10.28
C LEU A 61 -30.96 -8.01 9.51
N LEU A 62 -30.23 -9.12 9.75
CA LEU A 62 -28.98 -9.42 9.05
C LEU A 62 -29.21 -9.66 7.55
N ALA A 63 -30.25 -10.43 7.20
CA ALA A 63 -30.61 -10.72 5.81
C ALA A 63 -31.09 -9.48 5.05
N ALA A 64 -31.72 -8.51 5.73
CA ALA A 64 -32.18 -7.26 5.13
C ALA A 64 -31.10 -6.16 5.08
N SER A 65 -29.93 -6.38 5.67
CA SER A 65 -28.88 -5.37 5.78
C SER A 65 -28.33 -4.98 4.40
N PRO A 66 -28.28 -3.68 4.06
CA PRO A 66 -27.66 -3.21 2.81
C PRO A 66 -26.13 -3.07 2.93
N ALA A 67 -25.56 -3.25 4.12
CA ALA A 67 -24.11 -3.14 4.33
C ALA A 67 -23.40 -4.33 3.67
N GLY A 68 -22.46 -4.04 2.77
CA GLY A 68 -21.79 -5.03 1.92
C GLY A 68 -21.16 -6.19 2.69
N GLU A 69 -20.65 -5.92 3.89
CA GLU A 69 -20.02 -6.90 4.78
C GLU A 69 -21.00 -7.99 5.23
N PHE A 70 -22.25 -7.62 5.53
CA PHE A 70 -23.30 -8.58 5.89
C PHE A 70 -23.97 -9.19 4.66
N TYR A 71 -24.04 -8.42 3.57
CA TYR A 71 -24.62 -8.84 2.30
C TYR A 71 -23.84 -9.98 1.64
N GLU A 72 -22.56 -10.13 1.96
CA GLU A 72 -21.73 -11.27 1.53
C GLU A 72 -22.18 -12.62 2.06
N TYR A 73 -23.06 -12.63 3.05
CA TYR A 73 -23.52 -13.84 3.72
C TYR A 73 -25.00 -14.09 3.43
N SER A 74 -25.34 -15.35 3.24
CA SER A 74 -26.71 -15.85 3.31
C SER A 74 -27.00 -16.22 4.76
N TRP A 75 -27.95 -15.52 5.38
CA TRP A 75 -28.31 -15.71 6.79
C TRP A 75 -29.57 -16.56 6.92
N ALA A 76 -29.51 -17.62 7.72
CA ALA A 76 -30.63 -18.50 8.02
C ALA A 76 -30.78 -18.70 9.53
N ALA A 77 -31.99 -18.99 10.01
CA ALA A 77 -32.25 -19.30 11.42
C ALA A 77 -32.87 -20.69 11.56
N ASN A 78 -32.42 -21.45 12.56
CA ASN A 78 -33.01 -22.73 12.95
C ASN A 78 -33.00 -22.84 14.48
N GLY A 79 -34.19 -22.82 15.09
CA GLY A 79 -34.31 -22.72 16.55
C GLY A 79 -33.62 -21.46 17.08
N ALA A 80 -32.77 -21.62 18.10
CA ALA A 80 -32.01 -20.53 18.72
C ALA A 80 -30.74 -20.12 17.94
N VAL A 81 -30.47 -20.74 16.79
CA VAL A 81 -29.21 -20.58 16.05
C VAL A 81 -29.45 -19.80 14.78
N VAL A 82 -28.65 -18.75 14.56
CA VAL A 82 -28.51 -18.06 13.28
C VAL A 82 -27.20 -18.48 12.63
N THR A 83 -27.25 -18.88 11.37
CA THR A 83 -26.08 -19.28 10.57
C THR A 83 -25.91 -18.30 9.42
N GLY A 84 -24.75 -17.66 9.34
CA GLY A 84 -24.31 -16.91 8.17
C GLY A 84 -23.35 -17.77 7.36
N THR A 85 -23.66 -18.01 6.09
CA THR A 85 -22.75 -18.71 5.15
C THR A 85 -22.32 -17.75 4.05
N ALA A 86 -21.01 -17.60 3.82
CA ALA A 86 -20.50 -16.76 2.75
C ALA A 86 -21.07 -17.22 1.40
N LYS A 87 -21.59 -16.28 0.61
CA LYS A 87 -22.14 -16.53 -0.73
C LYS A 87 -21.06 -16.96 -1.72
N VAL A 88 -19.80 -16.60 -1.45
CA VAL A 88 -18.63 -16.97 -2.25
C VAL A 88 -17.68 -17.78 -1.37
N ALA A 89 -17.42 -19.02 -1.77
CA ALA A 89 -16.46 -19.87 -1.07
C ALA A 89 -15.03 -19.33 -1.21
N GLY A 90 -14.22 -19.45 -0.15
CA GLY A 90 -12.86 -18.94 -0.12
C GLY A 90 -12.75 -17.43 0.11
N VAL A 91 -13.84 -16.75 0.50
CA VAL A 91 -13.80 -15.37 0.97
C VAL A 91 -14.10 -15.37 2.48
N PRO A 92 -13.14 -15.00 3.35
CA PRO A 92 -13.37 -14.93 4.78
C PRO A 92 -14.18 -13.69 5.12
N GLY A 93 -14.80 -13.66 6.30
CA GLY A 93 -15.32 -12.45 6.93
C GLY A 93 -14.86 -12.37 8.37
N VAL A 94 -15.03 -11.18 8.96
CA VAL A 94 -14.69 -10.94 10.36
C VAL A 94 -15.94 -10.42 11.04
N PHE A 95 -16.45 -11.19 12.00
CA PHE A 95 -17.59 -10.78 12.82
C PHE A 95 -17.27 -10.92 14.30
N THR A 96 -17.82 -10.00 15.09
CA THR A 96 -17.76 -10.04 16.55
C THR A 96 -19.15 -9.93 17.15
N GLY A 97 -19.32 -10.45 18.36
CA GLY A 97 -20.58 -10.41 19.07
C GLY A 97 -20.89 -9.00 19.60
N ALA A 98 -22.06 -8.47 19.26
CA ALA A 98 -22.57 -7.20 19.76
C ALA A 98 -23.83 -7.42 20.62
N PHE A 99 -23.66 -8.05 21.78
CA PHE A 99 -24.76 -8.46 22.65
C PHE A 99 -24.45 -8.27 24.12
N THR A 100 -25.50 -8.20 24.95
CA THR A 100 -25.36 -8.18 26.41
C THR A 100 -24.62 -9.44 26.87
N ALA A 101 -23.74 -9.33 27.86
CA ALA A 101 -22.96 -10.47 28.36
C ALA A 101 -23.84 -11.70 28.61
N LEU A 102 -23.42 -12.86 28.07
CA LEU A 102 -24.09 -14.16 28.14
C LEU A 102 -25.47 -14.25 27.44
N ALA A 103 -25.89 -13.22 26.69
CA ALA A 103 -27.12 -13.29 25.91
C ALA A 103 -27.00 -14.18 24.66
N ALA A 104 -25.78 -14.32 24.13
CA ALA A 104 -25.49 -15.19 23.01
C ALA A 104 -24.02 -15.62 22.96
N THR A 105 -23.72 -16.48 21.99
CA THR A 105 -22.36 -16.76 21.50
C THR A 105 -22.28 -16.50 20.00
N LEU A 106 -21.10 -16.13 19.50
CA LEU A 106 -20.80 -16.04 18.08
C LEU A 106 -19.46 -16.73 17.81
N THR A 107 -19.43 -17.65 16.86
CA THR A 107 -18.23 -18.39 16.49
C THR A 107 -18.07 -18.48 14.98
N ASN A 108 -16.84 -18.43 14.48
CA ASN A 108 -16.52 -18.87 13.13
C ASN A 108 -16.43 -20.40 13.16
N SER A 109 -17.52 -21.07 12.78
CA SER A 109 -17.65 -22.52 12.87
C SER A 109 -17.02 -23.24 11.68
N THR A 110 -16.79 -22.56 10.57
CA THR A 110 -16.03 -23.08 9.44
C THR A 110 -15.26 -21.94 8.79
N PRO A 111 -13.97 -21.74 9.15
CA PRO A 111 -13.17 -20.70 8.53
C PRO A 111 -12.99 -20.94 7.03
N ALA A 112 -13.09 -19.87 6.24
CA ALA A 112 -12.79 -19.96 4.81
C ALA A 112 -11.37 -20.48 4.53
N LYS A 113 -11.25 -21.19 3.41
CA LYS A 113 -10.00 -21.64 2.79
C LYS A 113 -10.15 -21.58 1.29
N GLY A 114 -9.05 -21.64 0.55
CA GLY A 114 -9.11 -21.72 -0.91
C GLY A 114 -7.82 -21.30 -1.60
N PRO A 115 -7.85 -21.18 -2.93
CA PRO A 115 -6.67 -20.91 -3.75
C PRO A 115 -5.93 -19.63 -3.35
N ASN A 116 -6.67 -18.64 -2.85
CA ASN A 116 -6.13 -17.32 -2.55
C ASN A 116 -5.61 -17.16 -1.11
N PHE A 117 -5.53 -18.25 -0.35
CA PHE A 117 -4.98 -18.26 1.01
C PHE A 117 -3.48 -18.54 0.99
N PHE A 118 -2.68 -17.52 1.26
CA PHE A 118 -1.23 -17.58 1.28
C PHE A 118 -0.68 -18.52 2.38
N ASN A 119 -1.50 -18.83 3.39
CA ASN A 119 -1.14 -19.71 4.51
C ASN A 119 -1.74 -21.13 4.43
N ASP A 120 -2.34 -21.53 3.30
CA ASP A 120 -2.80 -22.91 3.13
C ASP A 120 -1.66 -23.78 2.55
N PRO A 121 -1.18 -24.83 3.26
CA PRO A 121 -0.14 -25.71 2.75
C PRO A 121 -0.46 -26.33 1.39
N LYS A 122 -1.75 -26.59 1.10
CA LYS A 122 -2.17 -27.18 -0.18
C LYS A 122 -1.92 -26.25 -1.36
N ASN A 123 -1.79 -24.95 -1.13
CA ASN A 123 -1.52 -24.00 -2.20
C ASN A 123 -0.07 -24.03 -2.67
N TYR A 124 0.85 -24.71 -2.00
CA TYR A 124 2.26 -24.72 -2.40
C TYR A 124 2.68 -26.00 -3.12
N THR A 125 3.75 -25.92 -3.90
CA THR A 125 4.42 -27.09 -4.47
C THR A 125 4.79 -28.09 -3.38
N GLY A 126 4.38 -29.36 -3.56
CA GLY A 126 4.56 -30.43 -2.57
C GLY A 126 3.51 -30.46 -1.45
N GLY A 127 2.55 -29.53 -1.43
CA GLY A 127 1.44 -29.53 -0.48
C GLY A 127 1.87 -29.21 0.96
N THR A 128 2.97 -28.48 1.14
CA THR A 128 3.47 -28.02 2.44
C THR A 128 3.77 -26.54 2.39
N LEU A 129 3.59 -25.85 3.53
CA LEU A 129 4.04 -24.48 3.67
C LEU A 129 5.56 -24.36 3.45
N PRO A 130 6.04 -23.19 2.99
CA PRO A 130 7.45 -22.83 3.08
C PRO A 130 8.01 -22.97 4.49
N VAL A 131 9.29 -23.31 4.58
CA VAL A 131 10.07 -23.35 5.83
C VAL A 131 11.28 -22.41 5.75
N ASP A 132 12.01 -22.27 6.84
CA ASP A 132 13.17 -21.36 6.93
C ASP A 132 14.15 -21.54 5.78
N GLY A 133 14.48 -20.41 5.15
CA GLY A 133 15.40 -20.36 4.04
C GLY A 133 14.84 -20.79 2.68
N ASP A 134 13.58 -21.23 2.59
CA ASP A 134 12.93 -21.46 1.28
C ASP A 134 12.80 -20.15 0.50
N ARG A 135 12.68 -20.27 -0.84
CA ARG A 135 12.28 -19.18 -1.73
C ARG A 135 10.79 -19.33 -2.05
N ILE A 136 10.00 -18.30 -1.77
CA ILE A 136 8.60 -18.25 -2.17
C ILE A 136 8.51 -17.64 -3.56
N VAL A 137 7.84 -18.34 -4.49
CA VAL A 137 7.67 -17.90 -5.86
C VAL A 137 6.18 -17.77 -6.18
N LEU A 138 5.79 -16.63 -6.76
CA LEU A 138 4.51 -16.44 -7.42
C LEU A 138 4.79 -16.28 -8.91
N ASP A 139 4.34 -17.22 -9.74
CA ASP A 139 4.59 -17.21 -11.19
C ASP A 139 3.33 -16.92 -12.02
N GLU A 140 3.43 -16.99 -13.35
CA GLU A 140 2.30 -16.80 -14.29
C GLU A 140 1.08 -17.69 -14.02
N ASN A 141 1.26 -18.82 -13.32
CA ASN A 141 0.21 -19.76 -12.98
C ASN A 141 -0.23 -19.64 -11.51
N SER A 142 0.33 -18.70 -10.75
CA SER A 142 -0.06 -18.46 -9.37
C SER A 142 -1.41 -17.73 -9.29
N PRO A 143 -2.27 -18.10 -8.32
CA PRO A 143 -3.46 -17.32 -8.02
C PRO A 143 -3.09 -16.02 -7.30
N ASP A 144 -4.07 -15.14 -7.13
CA ASP A 144 -3.93 -14.02 -6.21
C ASP A 144 -3.67 -14.49 -4.77
N ALA A 145 -2.78 -13.81 -4.05
CA ALA A 145 -2.52 -14.04 -2.63
C ALA A 145 -3.28 -12.99 -1.80
N LEU A 146 -4.53 -13.28 -1.44
CA LEU A 146 -5.45 -12.30 -0.84
C LEU A 146 -5.68 -12.48 0.66
N TYR A 147 -5.52 -13.70 1.17
CA TYR A 147 -5.88 -14.04 2.55
C TYR A 147 -4.77 -14.81 3.24
N GLY A 148 -4.79 -14.87 4.58
CA GLY A 148 -3.73 -15.52 5.36
C GLY A 148 -2.41 -14.75 5.35
N LEU A 149 -2.48 -13.43 5.18
CA LEU A 149 -1.35 -12.54 4.92
C LEU A 149 -0.46 -12.25 6.13
N THR A 150 -0.90 -12.62 7.34
CA THR A 150 -0.13 -12.42 8.58
C THR A 150 0.81 -13.60 8.88
N TRP A 151 0.71 -14.71 8.13
CA TRP A 151 1.37 -15.96 8.47
C TRP A 151 2.89 -15.87 8.49
N LEU A 152 3.51 -15.07 7.61
CA LEU A 152 4.96 -14.91 7.62
C LEU A 152 5.44 -14.11 8.84
N ARG A 153 4.68 -13.11 9.30
CA ARG A 153 4.99 -12.37 10.53
C ARG A 153 4.74 -13.19 11.80
N ASP A 154 3.56 -13.82 11.88
CA ASP A 154 3.10 -14.47 13.12
C ASP A 154 3.61 -15.92 13.25
N GLY A 155 4.12 -16.49 12.16
CA GLY A 155 4.62 -17.87 12.09
C GLY A 155 6.11 -18.01 12.44
N PRO A 156 6.61 -19.24 12.62
CA PRO A 156 8.02 -19.48 12.93
C PRO A 156 8.93 -19.46 11.69
N VAL A 157 8.43 -19.00 10.53
CA VAL A 157 9.10 -19.20 9.23
C VAL A 157 9.65 -17.89 8.70
N VAL A 158 10.94 -17.89 8.36
CA VAL A 158 11.61 -16.79 7.66
C VAL A 158 12.06 -17.27 6.28
N PRO A 159 11.30 -16.98 5.20
CA PRO A 159 11.76 -17.29 3.85
C PRO A 159 13.01 -16.46 3.54
N ALA A 160 13.95 -17.04 2.79
CA ALA A 160 15.13 -16.31 2.36
C ALA A 160 14.77 -15.20 1.36
N LYS A 161 13.76 -15.45 0.53
CA LYS A 161 13.36 -14.60 -0.58
C LYS A 161 11.90 -14.77 -0.96
N ILE A 162 11.27 -13.68 -1.38
CA ILE A 162 9.96 -13.69 -2.06
C ILE A 162 10.14 -13.12 -3.47
N GLU A 163 9.60 -13.80 -4.46
CA GLU A 163 9.81 -13.45 -5.87
C GLU A 163 8.52 -13.61 -6.66
N THR A 164 8.16 -12.58 -7.43
CA THR A 164 7.09 -12.68 -8.43
C THR A 164 7.71 -12.76 -9.83
N GLU A 165 7.41 -13.81 -10.60
CA GLU A 165 7.97 -14.11 -11.93
C GLU A 165 6.85 -14.21 -12.98
N ASN A 166 6.66 -13.21 -13.86
CA ASN A 166 5.51 -13.16 -14.79
C ASN A 166 4.14 -13.23 -14.08
N PHE A 167 4.06 -12.82 -12.82
CA PHE A 167 2.82 -12.87 -12.04
C PHE A 167 1.94 -11.66 -12.36
N THR A 168 0.70 -11.89 -12.82
CA THR A 168 -0.27 -10.82 -13.11
C THR A 168 -1.29 -10.59 -12.00
N GLY A 169 -1.29 -11.44 -10.99
CA GLY A 169 -2.27 -11.37 -9.90
C GLY A 169 -1.96 -10.25 -8.91
N SER A 170 -2.63 -10.32 -7.76
CA SER A 170 -2.45 -9.41 -6.63
C SER A 170 -1.90 -10.13 -5.40
N ILE A 171 -1.06 -9.43 -4.65
CA ILE A 171 -0.70 -9.76 -3.27
C ILE A 171 -1.35 -8.71 -2.38
N GLY A 172 -2.27 -9.16 -1.52
CA GLY A 172 -3.03 -8.28 -0.65
C GLY A 172 -4.36 -7.82 -1.24
N LEU A 173 -5.09 -7.04 -0.44
CA LEU A 173 -6.42 -6.52 -0.76
C LEU A 173 -6.40 -5.00 -0.97
N PRO A 174 -7.24 -4.46 -1.86
CA PRO A 174 -7.36 -3.00 -2.02
C PRO A 174 -7.86 -2.30 -0.75
N PRO A 175 -7.69 -0.98 -0.62
CA PRO A 175 -8.28 -0.19 0.46
C PRO A 175 -9.82 -0.20 0.44
N VAL A 176 -10.42 -0.42 -0.73
CA VAL A 176 -11.86 -0.40 -0.94
C VAL A 176 -12.26 -1.59 -1.78
N ARG A 177 -13.18 -2.40 -1.27
CA ARG A 177 -13.69 -3.56 -1.99
C ARG A 177 -14.70 -3.16 -3.06
N GLY A 178 -14.58 -3.77 -4.24
CA GLY A 178 -15.44 -3.48 -5.39
C GLY A 178 -15.06 -2.23 -6.18
N ALA A 179 -13.95 -1.57 -5.83
CA ALA A 179 -13.38 -0.48 -6.63
C ALA A 179 -12.53 -1.07 -7.76
N SER A 180 -13.04 -1.11 -9.00
CA SER A 180 -12.36 -1.39 -10.29
C SER A 180 -11.31 -2.52 -10.37
N ASN A 181 -11.19 -3.38 -9.36
CA ASN A 181 -10.44 -4.61 -9.41
C ASN A 181 -11.42 -5.78 -9.40
N THR A 182 -11.09 -6.80 -10.15
CA THR A 182 -11.95 -7.91 -10.58
C THR A 182 -12.40 -8.85 -9.44
N PHE A 183 -12.17 -8.46 -8.17
CA PHE A 183 -12.36 -9.29 -6.97
C PHE A 183 -13.81 -9.44 -6.47
N SER A 184 -14.80 -8.87 -7.15
CA SER A 184 -16.20 -9.05 -6.76
C SER A 184 -17.14 -9.10 -7.97
N THR A 185 -17.51 -10.33 -8.37
CA THR A 185 -18.66 -10.58 -9.26
C THR A 185 -19.99 -10.61 -8.51
N ALA A 186 -19.97 -10.56 -7.17
CA ALA A 186 -21.18 -10.37 -6.39
C ALA A 186 -21.53 -8.87 -6.41
N GLN A 187 -22.63 -8.53 -7.08
CA GLN A 187 -23.30 -7.22 -7.04
C GLN A 187 -23.49 -6.79 -5.58
N GLY A 188 -22.57 -6.00 -5.04
CA GLY A 188 -22.57 -5.54 -3.66
C GLY A 188 -21.99 -4.15 -3.59
N ALA A 189 -22.53 -3.34 -2.68
CA ALA A 189 -22.08 -1.97 -2.46
C ALA A 189 -20.57 -1.92 -2.15
N THR A 190 -19.87 -0.96 -2.74
CA THR A 190 -18.49 -0.61 -2.41
C THR A 190 -18.35 -0.30 -0.92
N TYR A 191 -17.34 -0.86 -0.25
CA TYR A 191 -17.08 -0.58 1.16
C TYR A 191 -15.57 -0.60 1.49
N PRO A 192 -15.11 0.17 2.50
CA PRO A 192 -13.72 0.13 2.95
C PRO A 192 -13.31 -1.28 3.39
N GLU A 193 -12.22 -1.81 2.84
CA GLU A 193 -11.75 -3.15 3.20
C GLU A 193 -11.32 -3.16 4.66
N TYR A 194 -11.86 -4.12 5.42
CA TYR A 194 -11.62 -4.26 6.86
C TYR A 194 -10.75 -5.47 7.20
N ARG A 195 -10.50 -6.34 6.21
CA ARG A 195 -9.60 -7.48 6.34
C ARG A 195 -8.15 -7.03 6.25
N GLU A 196 -7.25 -7.92 6.64
CA GLU A 196 -5.82 -7.71 6.44
C GLU A 196 -5.52 -7.46 4.95
N ARG A 197 -4.83 -6.35 4.67
CA ARG A 197 -4.60 -5.89 3.29
C ARG A 197 -3.18 -6.14 2.81
N PHE A 198 -2.23 -6.25 3.73
CA PHE A 198 -0.81 -6.30 3.41
C PHE A 198 -0.24 -7.67 3.78
N LEU A 199 0.62 -8.21 2.91
CA LEU A 199 1.46 -9.36 3.26
C LEU A 199 2.49 -8.90 4.29
N GLN A 200 2.33 -9.38 5.52
CA GLN A 200 3.17 -8.99 6.65
C GLN A 200 4.37 -9.93 6.72
N LEU A 201 5.56 -9.36 6.58
CA LEU A 201 6.82 -10.08 6.64
C LEU A 201 7.35 -10.04 8.08
N ALA A 202 7.89 -11.15 8.55
CA ALA A 202 8.71 -11.17 9.77
C ALA A 202 10.09 -10.57 9.50
N ALA A 203 10.78 -10.20 10.59
CA ALA A 203 12.20 -9.89 10.57
C ALA A 203 13.01 -11.04 9.94
N GLY A 204 14.03 -10.68 9.14
CA GLY A 204 14.99 -11.61 8.55
C GLY A 204 14.67 -12.07 7.12
N VAL A 205 13.55 -11.65 6.52
CA VAL A 205 13.36 -11.79 5.07
C VAL A 205 14.33 -10.84 4.37
N ALA A 206 15.31 -11.38 3.64
CA ALA A 206 16.40 -10.56 3.11
C ALA A 206 16.04 -9.85 1.80
N GLU A 207 15.27 -10.50 0.92
CA GLU A 207 15.04 -10.03 -0.46
C GLU A 207 13.59 -10.23 -0.89
N VAL A 208 12.99 -9.17 -1.43
CA VAL A 208 11.69 -9.22 -2.10
C VAL A 208 11.84 -8.62 -3.50
N ASN A 209 11.48 -9.41 -4.51
CA ASN A 209 11.50 -8.98 -5.90
C ASN A 209 10.08 -9.01 -6.49
N VAL A 210 9.64 -7.86 -7.00
CA VAL A 210 8.31 -7.67 -7.57
C VAL A 210 8.42 -7.34 -9.05
N GLY A 211 7.63 -8.03 -9.89
CA GLY A 211 7.53 -7.79 -11.32
C GLY A 211 8.68 -8.33 -12.18
N ARG A 212 9.46 -9.32 -11.72
CA ARG A 212 10.48 -9.93 -12.61
C ARG A 212 9.80 -10.73 -13.71
N GLY A 213 10.39 -10.73 -14.91
CA GLY A 213 9.88 -11.55 -16.01
C GLY A 213 9.96 -10.86 -17.37
N GLU A 214 9.14 -11.32 -18.30
CA GLU A 214 8.91 -10.67 -19.59
C GLU A 214 8.25 -9.30 -19.37
N SER A 215 8.67 -8.29 -20.15
CA SER A 215 8.52 -6.85 -19.86
C SER A 215 7.09 -6.35 -19.60
N ASP A 216 6.07 -7.09 -20.03
CA ASP A 216 4.68 -6.62 -19.98
C ASP A 216 3.83 -7.40 -18.95
N THR A 217 4.42 -8.38 -18.26
CA THR A 217 3.71 -9.26 -17.33
C THR A 217 4.03 -8.90 -15.89
N VAL A 218 3.35 -7.89 -15.37
CA VAL A 218 3.59 -7.32 -14.04
C VAL A 218 2.41 -7.52 -13.09
N PRO A 219 2.64 -7.58 -11.76
CA PRO A 219 1.57 -7.72 -10.78
C PRO A 219 0.60 -6.53 -10.81
N ALA A 220 -0.68 -6.81 -10.63
CA ALA A 220 -1.72 -5.78 -10.61
C ALA A 220 -1.63 -4.90 -9.34
N LEU A 221 -1.38 -5.53 -8.19
CA LEU A 221 -1.26 -4.88 -6.89
C LEU A 221 -0.40 -5.74 -5.97
N VAL A 222 0.56 -5.14 -5.28
CA VAL A 222 1.36 -5.80 -4.25
C VAL A 222 1.41 -4.93 -3.00
N ASN A 223 0.74 -5.36 -1.94
CA ASN A 223 0.77 -4.71 -0.64
C ASN A 223 1.71 -5.46 0.30
N LEU A 224 2.78 -4.81 0.75
CA LEU A 224 3.78 -5.36 1.67
C LEU A 224 3.83 -4.56 2.96
N ASP A 225 3.83 -5.26 4.08
CA ASP A 225 4.07 -4.69 5.41
C ASP A 225 5.38 -5.28 5.93
N LEU A 226 6.40 -4.43 5.98
CA LEU A 226 7.77 -4.77 6.29
C LEU A 226 8.00 -4.51 7.78
N ASP A 227 7.72 -5.52 8.60
CA ASP A 227 7.91 -5.45 10.05
C ASP A 227 9.25 -6.12 10.43
N GLY A 228 10.25 -5.30 10.78
CA GLY A 228 11.60 -5.75 11.15
C GLY A 228 12.70 -5.24 10.22
N ASP A 229 13.96 -5.51 10.59
CA ASP A 229 15.12 -4.93 9.90
C ASP A 229 15.52 -5.73 8.64
N ASP A 230 16.18 -5.05 7.69
CA ASP A 230 17.00 -5.63 6.61
C ASP A 230 16.34 -6.18 5.31
N VAL A 231 15.10 -5.82 4.99
CA VAL A 231 14.50 -6.17 3.68
C VAL A 231 15.06 -5.29 2.55
N THR A 232 15.66 -5.91 1.53
CA THR A 232 15.90 -5.25 0.23
C THR A 232 14.72 -5.49 -0.72
N LEU A 233 14.11 -4.42 -1.21
CA LEU A 233 12.98 -4.49 -2.14
C LEU A 233 13.41 -4.02 -3.54
N SER A 234 13.26 -4.89 -4.54
CA SER A 234 13.45 -4.55 -5.95
C SER A 234 12.11 -4.64 -6.70
N VAL A 235 11.75 -3.57 -7.40
CA VAL A 235 10.50 -3.47 -8.17
C VAL A 235 10.83 -3.23 -9.64
N TYR A 236 10.42 -4.17 -10.47
CA TYR A 236 10.59 -4.16 -11.91
C TYR A 236 9.31 -3.81 -12.66
N GLY A 237 8.20 -3.58 -11.94
CA GLY A 237 6.92 -3.17 -12.52
C GLY A 237 5.72 -3.42 -11.60
N GLY A 238 4.54 -2.95 -12.02
CA GLY A 238 3.28 -3.11 -11.31
C GLY A 238 2.94 -1.95 -10.36
N THR A 239 1.94 -2.16 -9.50
CA THR A 239 1.59 -1.23 -8.41
C THR A 239 1.97 -1.84 -7.07
N VAL A 240 2.88 -1.22 -6.33
CA VAL A 240 3.39 -1.71 -5.05
C VAL A 240 3.12 -0.69 -3.95
N ASN A 241 2.49 -1.14 -2.86
CA ASN A 241 2.34 -0.34 -1.64
C ASN A 241 3.15 -0.98 -0.53
N VAL A 242 3.92 -0.17 0.17
CA VAL A 242 4.80 -0.58 1.25
C VAL A 242 4.47 0.20 2.50
N GLN A 243 4.35 -0.50 3.62
CA GLN A 243 4.27 0.08 4.96
C GLN A 243 5.11 -0.74 5.94
N GLY A 244 5.13 -0.34 7.20
CA GLY A 244 5.78 -1.06 8.29
C GLY A 244 6.82 -0.21 9.00
N THR A 245 7.91 -0.85 9.42
CA THR A 245 9.03 -0.19 10.10
C THR A 245 9.87 0.68 9.14
N THR A 246 10.79 1.46 9.69
CA THR A 246 11.70 2.32 8.93
C THR A 246 13.12 1.81 9.02
N GLY A 247 13.96 2.12 8.04
CA GLY A 247 15.39 1.82 8.10
C GLY A 247 15.78 0.57 7.31
N HIS A 248 14.90 0.07 6.44
CA HIS A 248 15.25 -0.98 5.50
C HIS A 248 16.39 -0.54 4.58
N PRO A 249 17.30 -1.43 4.20
CA PRO A 249 18.56 -1.07 3.56
C PRO A 249 18.35 -0.38 2.20
N ARG A 250 17.47 -0.93 1.35
CA ARG A 250 17.34 -0.43 -0.01
C ARG A 250 15.97 -0.71 -0.64
N LEU A 251 15.47 0.28 -1.38
CA LEU A 251 14.41 0.16 -2.38
C LEU A 251 14.99 0.49 -3.75
N ALA A 252 14.86 -0.41 -4.72
CA ALA A 252 15.23 -0.17 -6.11
C ALA A 252 14.00 -0.30 -7.00
N VAL A 253 13.68 0.72 -7.80
CA VAL A 253 12.50 0.76 -8.67
C VAL A 253 12.93 1.06 -10.09
N SER A 254 12.71 0.11 -10.99
CA SER A 254 13.03 0.24 -12.42
C SER A 254 11.81 0.67 -13.24
N GLN A 255 10.61 0.21 -12.86
CA GLN A 255 9.35 0.57 -13.52
C GLN A 255 8.17 0.47 -12.53
N GLY A 256 7.03 1.05 -12.92
CA GLY A 256 5.77 0.94 -12.18
C GLY A 256 5.58 2.02 -11.11
N LEU A 257 4.55 1.82 -10.28
CA LEU A 257 4.18 2.75 -9.21
C LEU A 257 4.49 2.12 -7.86
N VAL A 258 5.36 2.77 -7.07
CA VAL A 258 5.64 2.37 -5.69
C VAL A 258 5.20 3.46 -4.74
N THR A 259 4.41 3.11 -3.73
CA THR A 259 4.03 4.01 -2.65
C THR A 259 4.58 3.51 -1.33
N VAL A 260 5.33 4.33 -0.60
CA VAL A 260 5.86 4.02 0.74
C VAL A 260 5.11 4.86 1.76
N ALA A 261 4.55 4.21 2.79
CA ALA A 261 3.72 4.84 3.82
C ALA A 261 2.57 5.68 3.22
N GLY A 262 1.92 5.17 2.18
CA GLY A 262 0.89 5.91 1.43
C GLY A 262 -0.47 6.03 2.11
N ASP A 263 -0.78 5.09 3.02
CA ASP A 263 -2.04 5.11 3.77
C ASP A 263 -1.92 6.11 4.94
N VAL A 264 -3.02 6.80 5.24
CA VAL A 264 -3.05 7.80 6.32
C VAL A 264 -2.63 7.16 7.65
N GLY A 265 -1.59 7.72 8.28
CA GLY A 265 -1.06 7.23 9.55
C GLY A 265 -0.22 5.95 9.45
N SER A 266 0.05 5.46 8.25
CA SER A 266 1.03 4.38 8.05
C SER A 266 2.46 4.91 8.17
N THR A 267 3.40 4.02 8.50
CA THR A 267 4.84 4.31 8.54
C THR A 267 5.57 3.43 7.53
N GLY A 268 6.80 3.80 7.19
CA GLY A 268 7.65 2.99 6.33
C GLY A 268 8.94 3.73 5.97
N GLY A 269 9.98 3.05 5.52
CA GLY A 269 11.16 3.80 5.09
C GLY A 269 12.36 2.96 4.71
N PHE A 270 13.15 3.49 3.78
CA PHE A 270 14.37 2.89 3.27
C PHE A 270 15.52 3.86 3.45
N LEU A 271 16.72 3.35 3.75
CA LEU A 271 17.94 4.15 3.88
C LEU A 271 18.45 4.65 2.52
N ASP A 272 18.25 3.86 1.47
CA ASP A 272 18.69 4.15 0.10
C ASP A 272 17.58 3.81 -0.89
N VAL A 273 17.14 4.80 -1.69
CA VAL A 273 16.13 4.59 -2.73
C VAL A 273 16.71 4.90 -4.11
N LEU A 274 16.64 3.95 -5.02
CA LEU A 274 17.06 4.08 -6.41
C LEU A 274 15.83 4.05 -7.30
N ILE A 275 15.73 5.03 -8.18
CA ILE A 275 14.64 5.18 -9.13
C ILE A 275 15.28 5.29 -10.52
N GLY A 276 14.94 4.36 -11.39
CA GLY A 276 15.47 4.25 -12.74
C GLY A 276 14.39 3.97 -13.77
N ASP A 277 14.84 3.67 -14.99
CA ASP A 277 14.01 3.20 -16.10
C ASP A 277 14.61 1.91 -16.68
N GLU A 278 13.82 1.20 -17.50
CA GLU A 278 14.31 0.19 -18.44
C GLU A 278 14.25 0.67 -19.90
N GLY A 279 14.25 2.00 -20.13
CA GLY A 279 14.39 2.61 -21.46
C GLY A 279 13.10 3.05 -22.17
N ASP A 280 11.92 2.99 -21.55
CA ASP A 280 10.68 3.59 -22.09
C ASP A 280 10.01 4.55 -21.08
N SER A 281 9.98 5.84 -21.44
CA SER A 281 9.35 6.94 -20.71
C SER A 281 7.87 6.73 -20.36
N GLY A 282 7.15 5.86 -21.08
CA GLY A 282 5.76 5.51 -20.77
C GLY A 282 5.61 4.54 -19.59
N THR A 283 6.72 3.91 -19.17
CA THR A 283 6.79 2.89 -18.12
C THR A 283 7.69 3.29 -16.95
N ASP A 284 8.20 4.52 -16.97
CA ASP A 284 9.13 5.05 -15.98
C ASP A 284 8.63 4.82 -14.56
N ALA A 285 9.57 4.53 -13.67
CA ALA A 285 9.29 4.41 -12.26
C ALA A 285 8.68 5.70 -11.69
N LYS A 286 7.62 5.52 -10.90
CA LYS A 286 7.05 6.56 -10.06
C LYS A 286 7.07 6.11 -8.61
N VAL A 287 7.75 6.88 -7.76
CA VAL A 287 7.82 6.59 -6.31
C VAL A 287 7.19 7.72 -5.50
N VAL A 288 6.23 7.36 -4.65
CA VAL A 288 5.52 8.31 -3.78
C VAL A 288 5.81 7.96 -2.32
N PHE A 289 6.33 8.91 -1.57
CA PHE A 289 6.56 8.80 -0.13
C PHE A 289 5.46 9.57 0.60
N GLY A 290 4.64 8.87 1.37
CA GLY A 290 3.61 9.48 2.23
C GLY A 290 4.21 10.15 3.46
N ASP A 291 3.36 10.72 4.33
CA ASP A 291 3.79 11.56 5.46
C ASP A 291 4.60 10.79 6.53
N GLY A 292 4.26 9.53 6.76
CA GLY A 292 4.97 8.64 7.69
C GLY A 292 6.20 7.96 7.09
N ALA A 293 6.60 8.32 5.87
CA ALA A 293 7.80 7.75 5.27
C ALA A 293 9.08 8.38 5.85
N THR A 294 10.14 7.58 6.02
CA THR A 294 11.49 8.06 6.37
C THR A 294 12.49 7.62 5.31
N VAL A 295 13.02 8.58 4.54
CA VAL A 295 13.90 8.30 3.40
C VAL A 295 15.06 9.31 3.37
N PRO A 296 16.25 8.96 3.87
CA PRO A 296 17.35 9.91 3.93
C PRO A 296 18.02 10.14 2.57
N LEU A 297 17.92 9.19 1.64
CA LEU A 297 18.60 9.28 0.35
C LEU A 297 17.73 8.76 -0.81
N VAL A 298 17.56 9.60 -1.83
CA VAL A 298 16.91 9.25 -3.10
C VAL A 298 17.87 9.52 -4.25
N HIS A 299 18.20 8.48 -5.02
CA HIS A 299 18.85 8.57 -6.33
C HIS A 299 17.81 8.41 -7.43
N ASN A 300 17.30 9.52 -7.96
CA ASN A 300 16.44 9.52 -9.13
C ASN A 300 17.33 9.61 -10.39
N GLN A 301 17.62 8.48 -11.00
CA GLN A 301 18.38 8.40 -12.25
C GLN A 301 17.46 8.59 -13.47
N SER A 302 16.20 8.13 -13.36
CA SER A 302 15.13 8.32 -14.33
C SER A 302 13.76 8.26 -13.62
N GLY A 303 12.72 8.81 -14.25
CA GLY A 303 11.35 8.79 -13.73
C GLY A 303 11.00 9.87 -12.71
N GLU A 304 9.97 9.61 -11.91
CA GLU A 304 9.33 10.57 -11.02
C GLU A 304 9.43 10.16 -9.54
N SER A 305 9.69 11.12 -8.67
CA SER A 305 9.46 10.95 -7.24
C SER A 305 8.67 12.08 -6.60
N GLU A 306 7.91 11.73 -5.57
CA GLU A 306 7.14 12.66 -4.78
C GLU A 306 7.30 12.34 -3.30
N SER A 307 7.54 13.37 -2.49
CA SER A 307 7.67 13.23 -1.06
C SER A 307 6.76 14.17 -0.30
N SER A 308 5.82 13.58 0.41
CA SER A 308 5.15 14.18 1.58
C SER A 308 5.92 13.94 2.88
N ALA A 309 7.00 13.16 2.83
CA ALA A 309 7.95 12.93 3.91
C ALA A 309 9.17 13.88 3.84
N THR A 310 10.00 13.81 4.87
CA THR A 310 11.35 14.41 4.85
C THR A 310 12.29 13.51 4.02
N VAL A 311 12.60 13.95 2.79
CA VAL A 311 13.76 13.46 2.02
C VAL A 311 14.92 14.41 2.28
N THR A 312 15.96 13.92 2.97
CA THR A 312 17.07 14.80 3.39
C THR A 312 18.14 14.97 2.32
N SER A 313 18.35 13.96 1.47
CA SER A 313 19.30 13.98 0.36
C SER A 313 18.68 13.47 -0.93
N LEU A 314 18.86 14.23 -2.02
CA LEU A 314 18.35 13.94 -3.35
C LEU A 314 19.48 14.03 -4.39
N GLU A 315 19.60 13.02 -5.22
CA GLU A 315 20.42 13.04 -6.42
C GLU A 315 19.54 12.83 -7.65
N MET A 316 19.52 13.81 -8.56
CA MET A 316 18.80 13.70 -9.83
C MET A 316 19.79 13.58 -10.98
N GLY A 317 19.74 12.45 -11.68
CA GLY A 317 20.49 12.17 -12.90
C GLY A 317 20.03 13.01 -14.10
N LEU A 318 20.73 12.85 -15.22
CA LEU A 318 20.43 13.58 -16.46
C LEU A 318 19.05 13.23 -17.05
N SER A 319 18.63 11.97 -16.88
CA SER A 319 17.36 11.44 -17.40
C SER A 319 16.20 11.54 -16.39
N ALA A 320 16.45 12.05 -15.18
CA ALA A 320 15.41 12.21 -14.18
C ALA A 320 14.30 13.15 -14.70
N THR A 321 13.04 12.76 -14.54
CA THR A 321 11.89 13.55 -15.01
C THR A 321 11.56 14.62 -13.98
N SER A 322 11.20 14.22 -12.76
CA SER A 322 10.88 15.18 -11.70
C SER A 322 11.02 14.63 -10.28
N HIS A 323 11.19 15.54 -9.34
CA HIS A 323 11.05 15.31 -7.91
C HIS A 323 10.16 16.41 -7.29
N ARG A 324 9.12 16.02 -6.56
CA ARG A 324 8.27 16.94 -5.79
C ARG A 324 8.53 16.78 -4.30
N GLN A 325 8.94 17.86 -3.63
CA GLN A 325 9.12 17.89 -2.17
C GLN A 325 8.04 18.77 -1.54
N THR A 326 7.20 18.25 -0.64
CA THR A 326 6.14 19.05 0.01
C THR A 326 6.36 19.33 1.49
N ASP A 327 7.38 18.73 2.11
CA ASP A 327 7.72 18.95 3.52
C ASP A 327 9.24 18.94 3.78
N GLY A 328 9.69 19.47 4.91
CA GLY A 328 11.07 19.33 5.39
C GLY A 328 12.18 20.04 4.59
N ASN A 329 13.42 19.89 5.09
CA ASN A 329 14.63 20.38 4.42
C ASN A 329 15.18 19.31 3.47
N CYS A 330 15.82 19.74 2.38
CA CYS A 330 16.43 18.84 1.40
C CYS A 330 17.80 19.37 0.95
N THR A 331 18.77 18.48 0.79
CA THR A 331 20.02 18.73 0.07
C THR A 331 19.97 18.00 -1.27
N ALA A 332 20.18 18.70 -2.37
CA ALA A 332 20.02 18.15 -3.71
C ALA A 332 21.26 18.35 -4.59
N THR A 333 21.63 17.33 -5.35
CA THR A 333 22.52 17.45 -6.52
C THR A 333 21.69 17.12 -7.76
N GLN A 334 21.64 18.05 -8.71
CA GLN A 334 20.73 17.96 -9.85
C GLN A 334 21.48 18.14 -11.17
N PHE A 335 21.44 17.13 -12.02
CA PHE A 335 22.01 17.14 -13.36
C PHE A 335 20.96 17.25 -14.47
N GLY A 336 19.69 16.92 -14.17
CA GLY A 336 18.55 17.01 -15.09
C GLY A 336 17.20 17.13 -14.38
N GLY A 337 16.13 17.22 -15.16
CA GLY A 337 14.76 17.20 -14.65
C GLY A 337 14.29 18.44 -13.90
N LEU A 338 13.18 18.28 -13.18
CA LEU A 338 12.51 19.32 -12.39
C LEU A 338 12.49 18.97 -10.90
N ILE A 339 12.98 19.87 -10.04
CA ILE A 339 12.65 19.89 -8.61
C ILE A 339 11.48 20.87 -8.40
N ASP A 340 10.30 20.35 -8.05
CA ASP A 340 9.10 21.11 -7.63
C ASP A 340 9.09 21.21 -6.10
N PHE A 341 9.57 22.33 -5.56
CA PHE A 341 9.77 22.51 -4.13
C PHE A 341 8.59 23.28 -3.51
N ARG A 342 7.78 22.56 -2.74
CA ARG A 342 6.56 23.03 -2.05
C ARG A 342 6.62 22.80 -0.55
N SER A 343 7.82 22.88 0.02
CA SER A 343 8.08 22.83 1.45
C SER A 343 8.34 24.25 1.98
N ASP A 344 8.01 24.51 3.25
CA ASP A 344 8.43 25.71 3.97
C ASP A 344 9.87 25.62 4.52
N GLY A 345 10.50 24.46 4.36
CA GLY A 345 11.88 24.18 4.71
C GLY A 345 12.91 24.88 3.80
N THR A 346 14.16 24.48 4.00
CA THR A 346 15.32 24.97 3.25
C THR A 346 15.79 23.94 2.22
N LEU A 347 15.92 24.38 0.97
CA LEU A 347 16.61 23.63 -0.08
C LEU A 347 18.07 24.07 -0.16
N THR A 348 19.00 23.12 -0.07
CA THR A 348 20.41 23.30 -0.48
C THR A 348 20.60 22.58 -1.81
N VAL A 349 20.96 23.26 -2.89
CA VAL A 349 21.01 22.61 -4.22
C VAL A 349 22.26 22.96 -5.03
N THR A 350 22.87 21.95 -5.65
CA THR A 350 23.81 22.13 -6.76
C THR A 350 23.14 21.67 -8.05
N ALA A 351 22.67 22.64 -8.84
CA ALA A 351 21.98 22.41 -10.11
C ALA A 351 22.91 22.71 -11.29
N THR A 352 23.10 21.75 -12.19
CA THR A 352 23.98 21.87 -13.36
C THR A 352 23.29 21.33 -14.61
N GLY A 353 23.33 22.06 -15.74
CA GLY A 353 22.97 21.54 -17.06
C GLY A 353 21.75 22.18 -17.73
N ILE A 354 21.70 22.11 -19.06
CA ILE A 354 20.62 22.62 -19.92
C ILE A 354 19.48 21.60 -19.89
N GLY A 355 18.55 21.76 -18.95
CA GLY A 355 17.47 20.81 -18.69
C GLY A 355 17.10 20.76 -17.22
N THR A 356 18.02 21.21 -16.37
CA THR A 356 17.91 21.25 -14.92
C THR A 356 17.09 22.46 -14.47
N THR A 357 15.98 22.21 -13.77
CA THR A 357 15.10 23.26 -13.25
C THR A 357 14.78 23.05 -11.77
N VAL A 358 14.89 24.11 -10.98
CA VAL A 358 14.36 24.20 -9.61
C VAL A 358 13.21 25.21 -9.61
N ASP A 359 12.03 24.79 -9.17
CA ASP A 359 10.79 25.56 -9.27
C ASP A 359 10.13 25.77 -7.90
N PHE A 360 9.97 27.04 -7.51
CA PHE A 360 9.27 27.49 -6.31
C PHE A 360 7.89 28.10 -6.63
N SER A 361 7.50 28.19 -7.91
CA SER A 361 6.34 28.95 -8.38
C SER A 361 4.98 28.40 -7.92
N ARG A 362 4.93 27.14 -7.50
CA ARG A 362 3.68 26.41 -7.21
C ARG A 362 3.28 26.39 -5.74
N ASP A 363 4.07 27.01 -4.86
CA ASP A 363 3.72 27.19 -3.45
C ASP A 363 4.14 28.60 -3.00
N PRO A 364 3.17 29.46 -2.62
CA PRO A 364 3.41 30.86 -2.30
C PRO A 364 3.96 31.09 -0.88
N ARG A 365 4.10 30.05 -0.06
CA ARG A 365 4.65 30.18 1.29
C ARG A 365 6.13 30.54 1.25
N PRO A 366 6.66 31.29 2.25
CA PRO A 366 8.09 31.57 2.35
C PRO A 366 8.92 30.29 2.44
N LYS A 367 10.08 30.27 1.76
CA LYS A 367 10.96 29.09 1.71
C LYS A 367 12.43 29.49 1.84
N GLY A 368 13.24 28.57 2.35
CA GLY A 368 14.69 28.71 2.41
C GLY A 368 15.36 28.22 1.12
N LEU A 369 16.31 29.00 0.62
CA LEU A 369 17.33 28.52 -0.34
C LEU A 369 18.69 28.72 0.32
N ALA A 370 19.49 27.67 0.52
CA ALA A 370 20.75 27.82 1.23
C ALA A 370 21.74 28.69 0.44
N SER A 371 22.58 29.46 1.14
CA SER A 371 23.65 30.28 0.52
C SER A 371 24.74 29.45 -0.16
N SER A 372 24.86 28.17 0.19
CA SER A 372 25.73 27.22 -0.50
C SER A 372 25.15 26.72 -1.84
N SER A 373 23.92 27.09 -2.19
CA SER A 373 23.30 26.64 -3.43
C SER A 373 23.97 27.23 -4.66
N SER A 374 24.07 26.46 -5.74
CA SER A 374 24.69 26.91 -7.00
C SER A 374 23.93 26.43 -8.23
N PHE A 375 23.84 27.30 -9.23
CA PHE A 375 23.20 27.08 -10.52
C PHE A 375 24.22 27.30 -11.64
N ARG A 376 24.47 26.25 -12.42
CA ARG A 376 25.55 26.20 -13.42
C ARG A 376 25.09 25.61 -14.75
N ALA A 377 25.85 25.90 -15.80
CA ALA A 377 25.74 25.31 -17.13
C ALA A 377 24.31 25.34 -17.71
N GLY A 378 23.59 26.44 -17.52
CA GLY A 378 22.24 26.64 -18.04
C GLY A 378 21.09 26.15 -17.15
N ALA A 379 21.38 25.78 -15.89
CA ALA A 379 20.36 25.43 -14.91
C ALA A 379 19.45 26.64 -14.61
N LYS A 380 18.19 26.37 -14.28
CA LYS A 380 17.14 27.38 -14.09
C LYS A 380 16.61 27.38 -12.66
N PHE A 381 16.33 28.58 -12.14
CA PHE A 381 15.62 28.78 -10.90
C PHE A 381 14.37 29.64 -11.14
N LEU A 382 13.19 29.14 -10.77
CA LEU A 382 11.91 29.81 -10.95
C LEU A 382 11.31 30.18 -9.58
N ASP A 383 11.19 31.48 -9.30
CA ASP A 383 10.52 32.00 -8.10
C ASP A 383 9.75 33.30 -8.43
N PRO A 384 8.62 33.22 -9.15
CA PRO A 384 7.86 34.39 -9.58
C PRO A 384 7.14 35.11 -8.43
N ALA A 385 6.83 34.40 -7.34
CA ALA A 385 6.18 34.98 -6.17
C ALA A 385 7.19 35.56 -5.16
N ASN A 386 8.50 35.45 -5.43
CA ASN A 386 9.59 35.92 -4.58
C ASN A 386 9.47 35.36 -3.14
N THR A 387 9.20 34.06 -3.04
CA THR A 387 8.97 33.36 -1.76
C THR A 387 10.26 33.06 -1.02
N ARG A 388 11.41 33.16 -1.68
CA ARG A 388 12.71 32.97 -1.06
C ARG A 388 12.98 34.02 0.04
N THR A 389 13.26 33.58 1.27
CA THR A 389 13.57 34.46 2.41
C THR A 389 14.97 35.08 2.32
N SER A 390 15.15 36.31 2.83
CA SER A 390 16.40 37.10 2.76
C SER A 390 17.52 36.50 3.64
N GLY A 391 18.72 36.32 3.06
CA GLY A 391 19.89 35.66 3.70
C GLY A 391 20.52 34.51 2.87
N SER A 392 19.84 34.17 1.77
CA SER A 392 20.04 33.04 0.87
C SER A 392 20.82 33.41 -0.40
N GLY A 393 22.13 33.64 -0.28
CA GLY A 393 22.97 33.97 -1.42
C GLY A 393 23.31 32.77 -2.30
N ALA A 394 22.42 32.32 -3.19
CA ALA A 394 22.78 31.31 -4.19
C ALA A 394 23.73 31.88 -5.26
N THR A 395 24.64 31.05 -5.75
CA THR A 395 25.56 31.41 -6.84
C THR A 395 24.98 31.02 -8.20
N TYR A 396 25.13 31.91 -9.18
CA TYR A 396 24.65 31.72 -10.55
C TYR A 396 25.81 31.99 -11.51
N ASP A 397 26.05 31.09 -12.46
CA ASP A 397 27.00 31.38 -13.54
C ASP A 397 26.38 32.28 -14.62
N GLN A 398 27.19 32.75 -15.57
CA GLN A 398 26.74 33.67 -16.62
C GLN A 398 25.67 33.08 -17.56
N THR A 399 25.54 31.75 -17.59
CA THR A 399 24.59 31.03 -18.44
C THR A 399 23.31 30.62 -17.70
N SER A 400 23.29 30.77 -16.38
CA SER A 400 22.21 30.35 -15.48
C SER A 400 21.53 31.60 -14.93
N LEU A 401 20.38 31.98 -15.51
CA LEU A 401 19.66 33.20 -15.10
C LEU A 401 18.63 32.89 -14.01
N PRO A 402 18.53 33.71 -12.95
CA PRO A 402 17.35 33.73 -12.10
C PRO A 402 16.15 34.21 -12.92
N LEU A 403 15.03 33.47 -12.94
CA LEU A 403 13.82 33.92 -13.65
C LEU A 403 13.28 35.24 -13.07
N SER A 404 13.58 35.57 -11.82
CA SER A 404 13.27 36.87 -11.22
C SER A 404 14.01 38.06 -11.86
N LYS A 405 15.02 37.81 -12.70
CA LYS A 405 15.65 38.81 -13.59
C LYS A 405 15.11 38.80 -15.01
N LEU A 406 14.26 37.83 -15.35
CA LEU A 406 13.45 37.82 -16.56
C LEU A 406 12.10 38.46 -16.19
N GLY A 407 12.00 39.78 -16.40
CA GLY A 407 10.73 40.51 -16.24
C GLY A 407 9.60 39.83 -17.03
N ALA A 408 8.35 40.06 -16.63
CA ALA A 408 7.14 39.42 -17.16
C ALA A 408 7.23 39.12 -18.69
N SER A 409 7.43 37.83 -19.01
CA SER A 409 7.33 37.20 -20.33
C SER A 409 7.81 38.02 -21.53
N VAL A 410 9.08 37.84 -21.92
CA VAL A 410 9.55 38.09 -23.30
C VAL A 410 10.36 36.87 -23.76
N PRO A 411 10.09 36.29 -24.93
CA PRO A 411 10.88 35.17 -25.46
C PRO A 411 12.29 35.67 -25.78
N VAL A 412 13.30 35.07 -25.14
CA VAL A 412 14.70 35.39 -25.41
C VAL A 412 15.09 34.75 -26.74
N VAL A 413 15.32 35.58 -27.75
CA VAL A 413 16.03 35.19 -28.98
C VAL A 413 17.52 35.14 -28.63
N LYS A 414 18.16 33.99 -28.90
CA LYS A 414 19.62 33.80 -28.82
C LYS A 414 20.32 34.77 -29.79
N PRO A 415 21.50 35.34 -29.46
CA PRO A 415 22.36 35.92 -30.48
C PRO A 415 22.78 34.89 -31.53
#